data_AF-Q5Y4X5-F1
#
_entry.id   AF-Q5Y4X5-F1
#
_cell.length_a   1.000
_cell.length_b   1.000
_cell.length_c   1.000
_cell.angle_alpha   90.00
_cell.angle_beta   90.00
_cell.angle_gamma   90.00
#
_symmetry.space_group_name_H-M   'P 1'
#
loop_
_entity.id
_entity.type
_entity.pdbx_description
1 polymer ?
#
loop_
_entity_poly.entity_id
_entity_poly.type
_entity_poly.pdbx_seq_one_letter_code
_entity_poly.pdbx_strand_id
1 'polypeptide(L)' 'MKAIISLLLISAMVFSVIEAVPVEEGLQLFEGERGCLPHNRFCNALSGPRCCSGLKSKELSIWDSRCLG' A
#
# COMPACT_ATOMS: atom_id res chain seq x y z
N MET A 1 -29.65 2.25 28.21
CA MET A 1 -29.54 0.96 27.47
C MET A 1 -29.56 1.14 25.95
N LYS A 2 -30.53 1.87 25.36
CA LYS A 2 -30.59 2.10 23.89
C LYS A 2 -29.29 2.62 23.25
N ALA A 3 -28.60 3.55 23.91
CA ALA A 3 -27.34 4.12 23.39
C ALA A 3 -26.22 3.07 23.20
N ILE A 4 -26.11 2.12 24.14
CA ILE A 4 -25.07 1.08 24.09
C ILE A 4 -25.33 0.12 22.93
N ILE A 5 -26.59 -0.28 22.74
CA ILE A 5 -26.99 -1.14 21.61
C ILE A 5 -26.69 -0.45 20.28
N SER A 6 -27.02 0.84 20.17
CA SER A 6 -26.72 1.64 18.98
C SER A 6 -25.21 1.70 18.70
N LEU A 7 -24.39 1.88 19.73
CA LEU A 7 -22.93 1.93 19.59
C LEU A 7 -22.36 0.59 19.13
N LEU A 8 -22.86 -0.52 19.67
CA LEU A 8 -22.45 -1.88 19.27
C LEU A 8 -22.81 -2.17 17.81
N LEU A 9 -24.00 -1.75 17.36
CA LEU A 9 -24.43 -1.92 15.96
C LEU A 9 -23.55 -1.12 14.99
N ILE A 10 -23.21 0.13 15.33
CA ILE A 10 -22.31 0.96 14.50
C ILE A 10 -20.92 0.34 14.44
N SER A 11 -20.39 -0.13 15.59
CA SER A 11 -19.09 -0.81 15.64
C SER A 11 -19.07 -2.03 14.73
N ALA A 12 -20.07 -2.91 14.82
CA ALA A 12 -20.17 -4.11 13.99
C ALA A 12 -20.22 -3.77 12.49
N MET A 13 -20.99 -2.75 12.09
CA MET A 13 -21.02 -2.30 10.69
C MET A 13 -19.64 -1.84 10.19
N VAL A 14 -18.90 -1.08 11.00
CA VAL A 14 -17.55 -0.63 10.65
C VAL A 14 -16.60 -1.81 10.47
N PHE A 15 -16.62 -2.78 11.37
CA PHE A 15 -15.80 -3.99 11.24
C PHE A 15 -16.17 -4.82 9.99
N SER A 16 -17.46 -4.98 9.68
CA SER A 16 -17.89 -5.68 8.47
C SER A 16 -17.44 -4.98 7.19
N VAL A 17 -17.42 -3.65 7.15
CA VAL A 17 -16.90 -2.90 5.99
C VAL A 17 -15.39 -3.06 5.86
N ILE A 18 -14.65 -3.08 6.97
CA ILE A 18 -13.19 -3.26 6.95
C ILE A 18 -12.83 -4.68 6.47
N GLU A 19 -13.52 -5.72 6.95
CA GLU A 19 -13.28 -7.10 6.51
C GLU A 19 -13.72 -7.36 5.06
N ALA A 20 -14.74 -6.65 4.58
CA ALA A 20 -15.18 -6.74 3.19
C ALA A 20 -14.19 -6.13 2.18
N VAL A 21 -13.22 -5.33 2.63
CA VAL A 21 -12.12 -4.88 1.79
C VAL A 21 -11.03 -5.94 1.86
N PRO A 22 -10.86 -6.81 0.84
CA PRO A 22 -9.75 -7.72 0.82
C PRO A 22 -8.47 -6.88 0.87
N VAL A 23 -7.55 -7.25 1.76
CA VAL A 23 -6.25 -6.58 1.95
C VAL A 23 -5.53 -6.42 0.60
N GLU A 24 -5.78 -7.33 -0.34
CA GLU A 24 -5.24 -7.29 -1.70
C GLU A 24 -5.79 -6.14 -2.56
N GLU A 25 -7.08 -5.81 -2.48
CA GLU A 25 -7.66 -4.67 -3.23
C GLU A 25 -7.21 -3.35 -2.62
N GLY A 26 -7.11 -3.28 -1.28
CA GLY A 26 -6.54 -2.12 -0.61
C GLY A 26 -5.08 -1.87 -0.99
N LEU A 27 -4.29 -2.93 -1.11
CA LEU A 27 -2.88 -2.83 -1.51
C LEU A 27 -2.74 -2.40 -2.98
N GLN A 28 -3.58 -2.95 -3.88
CA GLN A 28 -3.59 -2.58 -5.29
C GLN A 28 -4.09 -1.15 -5.54
N LEU A 29 -5.07 -0.65 -4.78
CA LEU A 29 -5.48 0.75 -4.84
C LEU A 29 -4.33 1.70 -4.49
N PHE A 30 -3.53 1.35 -3.47
CA PHE A 30 -2.35 2.14 -3.10
C PHE A 30 -1.20 2.03 -4.11
N GLU A 31 -1.04 0.91 -4.82
CA GLU A 31 -0.06 0.74 -5.89
C GLU A 31 -0.49 1.41 -7.20
N GLY A 32 -1.80 1.46 -7.49
CA GLY A 32 -2.34 2.11 -8.69
C GLY A 32 -2.29 3.64 -8.63
N GLU A 33 -2.45 4.23 -7.45
CA GLU A 33 -2.43 5.69 -7.27
C GLU A 33 -1.00 6.26 -7.14
N ARG A 34 -0.04 5.43 -6.72
CA ARG A 34 1.39 5.78 -6.66
C ARG A 34 2.09 5.26 -7.91
N GLY A 35 2.07 6.07 -8.97
CA GLY A 35 2.76 5.76 -10.24
C GLY A 35 4.14 5.13 -10.04
N CYS A 36 4.47 4.13 -10.85
CA CYS A 36 5.68 3.34 -10.67
C CYS A 36 6.96 4.07 -11.13
N LEU A 37 8.10 3.65 -10.60
CA LEU A 37 9.41 4.19 -10.98
C LEU A 37 9.96 3.47 -12.22
N PRO A 38 10.32 4.21 -13.29
CA PRO A 38 10.96 3.64 -14.48
C PRO A 38 12.40 3.19 -14.21
N HIS A 39 12.98 2.50 -15.20
CA HIS A 39 14.35 2.00 -15.15
C HIS A 39 15.37 3.12 -14.85
N ASN A 40 16.38 2.79 -14.04
CA ASN A 40 17.46 3.66 -13.59
C ASN A 40 17.02 4.87 -12.73
N ARG A 41 15.77 4.90 -12.26
CA ARG A 41 15.31 5.94 -11.34
C ARG A 41 15.63 5.55 -9.90
N PHE A 42 15.95 6.55 -9.08
CA PHE A 42 16.14 6.36 -7.64
C PHE A 42 14.85 5.82 -7.02
N CYS A 43 14.97 4.74 -6.27
CA CYS A 43 13.91 4.12 -5.51
C CYS A 43 14.35 3.96 -4.06
N ASN A 44 13.46 4.23 -3.13
CA ASN A 44 13.71 4.02 -1.73
C ASN A 44 12.97 2.74 -1.31
N ALA A 45 13.72 1.75 -0.86
CA ALA A 45 13.19 0.43 -0.49
C ALA A 45 12.23 0.49 0.70
N LEU A 46 12.29 1.54 1.53
CA LEU A 46 11.50 1.71 2.74
C LEU A 46 10.26 2.59 2.52
N SER A 47 10.34 3.59 1.64
CA SER A 47 9.24 4.53 1.41
C SER A 47 9.20 5.08 -0.02
N GLY A 48 8.01 5.32 -0.54
CA GLY A 48 7.79 5.87 -1.88
C GLY A 48 7.24 4.85 -2.88
N PRO A 49 7.12 5.25 -4.15
CA PRO A 49 6.62 4.39 -5.21
C PRO A 49 7.57 3.23 -5.50
N ARG A 50 7.01 2.08 -5.85
CA ARG A 50 7.78 0.89 -6.25
C ARG A 50 8.26 1.03 -7.70
N CYS A 51 9.26 0.24 -8.04
CA CYS A 51 9.68 0.09 -9.43
C CYS A 51 8.55 -0.48 -10.30
N CYS A 52 8.48 -0.09 -11.56
CA CYS A 52 7.52 -0.68 -12.49
C CYS A 52 7.76 -2.19 -12.64
N SER A 53 6.71 -2.92 -13.04
CA SER A 53 6.80 -4.37 -13.26
C SER A 53 7.98 -4.73 -14.17
N GLY A 54 8.75 -5.75 -13.79
CA GLY A 54 9.98 -6.16 -14.47
C GLY A 54 11.26 -5.48 -13.96
N LEU A 55 11.16 -4.52 -13.03
CA LEU A 55 12.31 -3.86 -12.40
C LEU A 55 12.36 -4.16 -10.91
N LYS A 56 13.57 -4.23 -10.34
CA LYS A 56 13.83 -4.39 -8.91
C LYS A 56 14.61 -3.22 -8.36
N SER A 57 14.31 -2.81 -7.13
CA SER A 57 15.13 -1.85 -6.38
C SER A 57 16.46 -2.51 -6.03
N LYS A 58 17.55 -2.09 -6.67
CA LYS A 58 18.91 -2.56 -6.40
C LYS A 58 19.69 -1.48 -5.65
N GLU A 59 20.22 -1.86 -4.50
CA GLU A 59 21.12 -1.02 -3.72
C GLU A 59 22.49 -0.93 -4.42
N LEU A 60 22.90 0.30 -4.74
CA LEU A 60 24.22 0.61 -5.31
C LEU A 60 25.17 1.14 -4.23
N SER A 61 24.62 1.83 -3.24
CA SER A 61 25.32 2.27 -2.03
C SER A 61 24.31 2.45 -0.89
N ILE A 62 24.80 2.65 0.33
CA ILE A 62 23.96 2.91 1.51
C ILE A 62 22.99 4.09 1.33
N TRP A 63 23.25 5.01 0.39
CA TRP A 63 22.40 6.16 0.07
C TRP A 63 21.84 6.16 -1.37
N ASP A 64 22.16 5.16 -2.20
CA ASP A 64 21.70 5.11 -3.60
C ASP A 64 21.10 3.74 -3.90
N SER A 65 19.82 3.74 -4.25
CA SER A 65 19.08 2.56 -4.68
C SER A 65 18.31 2.92 -5.93
N ARG A 66 18.34 2.05 -6.95
CA ARG A 66 17.73 2.33 -8.26
C ARG A 66 16.95 1.15 -8.82
N CYS A 67 15.93 1.45 -9.61
CA CYS A 67 15.15 0.44 -10.31
C CYS A 67 15.93 -0.15 -11.49
N LEU A 68 16.37 -1.40 -11.37
CA LEU A 68 17.14 -2.12 -12.38
C LEU A 68 16.49 -3.49 -12.67
N GLY A 69 16.50 -3.91 -13.93
CA GLY A 69 15.96 -5.19 -14.39
C GLY A 69 17.02 -6.28 -14.47
#